data_AF-A0A396QEX2-F1
#
_entry.id   AF-A0A396QEX2-F1
#
_cell.length_a   1.000
_cell.length_b   1.000
_cell.length_c   1.000
_cell.angle_alpha   90.00
_cell.angle_beta   90.00
_cell.angle_gamma   90.00
#
_symmetry.space_group_name_H-M   'P 1'
#
loop_
_entity.id
_entity.type
_entity.pdbx_description
1 polymer ?
#
loop_
_entity_poly.entity_id
_entity_poly.type
_entity_poly.pdbx_seq_one_letter_code
_entity_poly.pdbx_strand_id
1 'polypeptide(L)'
;MNKSGKLALKEIADHYGLRTQSLKLIEEMAELTQSLSKLLIDPCDGSIVENVEEEIADVNVMLKQLIYLCGIGDEVNEIMHQKIARQLERIKNES
;
A
#
# COMPACT_ATOMS: atom_id res chain seq x y z
N MET A 1 4.52 3.23 -12.86
CA MET A 1 5.18 4.51 -12.46
C MET A 1 6.46 4.69 -13.25
N ASN A 2 6.60 5.82 -13.95
CA ASN A 2 7.78 6.13 -14.77
C ASN A 2 9.02 6.44 -13.90
N LYS A 3 10.19 6.61 -14.53
CA LYS A 3 11.45 6.89 -13.83
C LYS A 3 11.42 8.18 -13.00
N SER A 4 10.70 9.20 -13.49
CA SER A 4 10.54 10.50 -12.81
C SER A 4 9.72 10.38 -11.51
N GLY A 5 8.62 9.63 -11.52
CA GLY A 5 7.81 9.40 -10.31
C GLY A 5 8.56 8.61 -9.23
N LYS A 6 9.44 7.68 -9.63
CA LYS A 6 10.32 6.97 -8.66
C LYS A 6 11.35 7.90 -8.01
N LEU A 7 11.83 8.91 -8.72
CA LEU A 7 12.77 9.91 -8.17
C LEU A 7 12.05 10.82 -7.18
N ALA A 8 10.88 11.34 -7.56
CA ALA A 8 10.08 12.20 -6.68
C ALA A 8 9.74 11.53 -5.34
N LEU A 9 9.35 10.24 -5.34
CA LEU A 9 9.09 9.52 -4.10
C LEU A 9 10.30 9.43 -3.17
N LYS A 10 11.50 9.27 -3.73
CA LYS A 10 12.73 9.22 -2.94
C LYS A 10 13.06 10.58 -2.35
N GLU A 11 12.93 11.64 -3.14
CA GLU A 11 13.14 13.02 -2.69
C GLU A 11 12.20 13.38 -1.53
N ILE A 12 10.91 13.02 -1.64
CA ILE A 12 9.92 13.23 -0.57
C ILE A 12 10.30 12.41 0.68
N ALA A 13 10.66 11.15 0.50
CA ALA A 13 11.02 10.26 1.59
C ALA A 13 12.26 10.79 2.34
N ASP A 14 13.30 11.17 1.61
CA ASP A 14 14.55 11.71 2.15
C ASP A 14 14.33 13.03 2.89
N HIS A 15 13.40 13.88 2.42
CA HIS A 15 13.06 15.15 3.06
C HIS A 15 12.40 14.98 4.43
N TYR A 16 11.37 14.12 4.54
CA TYR A 16 10.58 13.99 5.76
C TYR A 16 11.11 12.92 6.73
N GLY A 17 11.85 11.93 6.22
CA GLY A 17 12.48 10.88 6.99
C GLY A 17 11.53 9.82 7.58
N LEU A 18 12.14 8.76 8.11
CA LEU A 18 11.44 7.52 8.50
C LEU A 18 10.32 7.73 9.52
N ARG A 19 10.56 8.50 10.59
CA ARG A 19 9.56 8.67 11.66
C ARG A 19 8.29 9.36 11.13
N THR A 20 8.46 10.45 10.40
CA THR A 20 7.35 11.24 9.85
C THR A 20 6.57 10.42 8.84
N GLN A 21 7.27 9.76 7.91
CA GLN A 21 6.63 8.93 6.90
C GLN A 21 5.91 7.73 7.52
N SER A 22 6.46 7.11 8.58
CA SER A 22 5.77 6.03 9.29
C SER A 22 4.47 6.48 9.96
N LEU A 23 4.44 7.68 10.55
CA LEU A 23 3.21 8.23 11.12
C LEU A 23 2.17 8.51 10.03
N LYS A 24 2.61 9.07 8.90
CA LYS A 24 1.70 9.32 7.77
C LYS A 24 1.17 8.01 7.17
N LEU A 25 1.99 6.96 7.05
CA LEU A 25 1.49 5.64 6.62
C LEU A 25 0.42 5.09 7.57
N ILE A 26 0.55 5.30 8.88
CA ILE A 26 -0.47 4.88 9.86
C ILE A 26 -1.80 5.62 9.63
N GLU A 27 -1.73 6.92 9.31
CA GLU A 27 -2.90 7.73 8.96
C GLU A 27 -3.60 7.19 7.69
N GLU A 28 -2.87 7.03 6.58
CA GLU A 28 -3.44 6.51 5.32
C GLU A 28 -4.03 5.11 5.49
N MET A 29 -3.40 4.25 6.29
CA MET A 29 -3.94 2.90 6.58
C MET A 29 -5.25 2.97 7.38
N ALA A 30 -5.40 3.97 8.26
CA ALA A 30 -6.63 4.17 9.02
C ALA A 30 -7.77 4.69 8.12
N GLU A 31 -7.45 5.59 7.20
CA GLU A 31 -8.38 6.12 6.20
C GLU A 31 -8.83 5.01 5.23
N LEU A 32 -7.90 4.21 4.69
CA LEU A 32 -8.22 3.01 3.91
C LEU A 32 -9.11 2.03 4.68
N THR A 33 -8.82 1.79 5.96
CA THR A 33 -9.64 0.92 6.81
C THR A 33 -11.07 1.44 6.92
N GLN A 34 -11.24 2.74 7.10
CA GLN A 34 -12.56 3.38 7.18
C GLN A 34 -13.32 3.23 5.85
N SER A 35 -12.66 3.51 4.73
CA SER A 35 -13.25 3.47 3.39
C SER A 35 -13.67 2.05 3.00
N LEU A 36 -12.83 1.04 3.28
CA LEU A 36 -13.18 -0.37 3.10
C LEU A 36 -14.37 -0.79 3.98
N SER A 37 -14.43 -0.31 5.23
CA SER A 37 -15.55 -0.60 6.13
C SER A 37 -16.87 -0.07 5.59
N LYS A 38 -16.87 1.14 4.98
CA LYS A 38 -18.04 1.71 4.31
C LYS A 38 -18.42 0.92 3.06
N LEU A 39 -17.43 0.52 2.23
CA LEU A 39 -17.66 -0.25 1.01
C LEU A 39 -18.35 -1.59 1.29
N LEU A 40 -18.01 -2.25 2.40
CA LEU A 40 -18.64 -3.51 2.79
C LEU A 40 -20.11 -3.34 3.23
N ILE A 41 -20.51 -2.13 3.65
CA ILE A 41 -21.89 -1.82 4.05
C ILE A 41 -22.73 -1.46 2.82
N ASP A 42 -22.19 -0.62 1.94
CA ASP A 42 -22.86 -0.19 0.71
C ASP A 42 -21.90 -0.26 -0.50
N PRO A 43 -21.79 -1.42 -1.16
CA PRO A 43 -20.87 -1.61 -2.27
C PRO A 43 -21.34 -0.96 -3.59
N CYS A 44 -22.57 -0.45 -3.64
CA CYS A 44 -23.16 0.13 -4.84
C CYS A 44 -22.98 1.65 -4.92
N ASP A 45 -22.55 2.30 -3.84
CA ASP A 45 -22.26 3.73 -3.81
C ASP A 45 -20.91 4.02 -4.49
N GLY A 46 -20.98 4.60 -5.69
CA GLY A 46 -19.79 4.96 -6.48
C GLY A 46 -18.85 5.93 -5.78
N SER A 47 -19.37 6.80 -4.88
CA SER A 47 -18.51 7.73 -4.12
C SER A 47 -17.65 7.01 -3.09
N ILE A 48 -18.12 5.88 -2.55
CA ILE A 48 -17.35 5.05 -1.63
C ILE A 48 -16.24 4.31 -2.38
N VAL A 49 -16.51 3.86 -3.61
CA VAL A 49 -15.52 3.20 -4.47
C VAL A 49 -14.39 4.17 -4.83
N GLU A 50 -14.70 5.39 -5.26
CA GLU A 50 -13.70 6.43 -5.57
C GLU A 50 -12.81 6.73 -4.36
N ASN A 51 -13.40 6.86 -3.16
CA ASN A 51 -12.62 7.05 -1.93
C ASN A 51 -11.67 5.86 -1.70
N VAL A 52 -12.12 4.60 -1.84
CA VAL A 52 -11.24 3.44 -1.66
C VAL A 52 -10.07 3.44 -2.65
N GLU A 53 -10.28 3.85 -3.90
CA GLU A 53 -9.20 3.95 -4.90
C GLU A 53 -8.12 4.97 -4.49
N GLU A 54 -8.54 6.14 -3.99
CA GLU A 54 -7.65 7.19 -3.48
C GLU A 54 -6.83 6.67 -2.28
N GLU A 55 -7.50 6.11 -1.27
CA GLU A 55 -6.83 5.60 -0.07
C GLU A 55 -5.85 4.45 -0.37
N ILE A 56 -6.17 3.59 -1.34
CA ILE A 56 -5.23 2.56 -1.81
C ILE A 56 -4.00 3.21 -2.46
N ALA A 57 -4.18 4.27 -3.26
CA ALA A 57 -3.08 4.97 -3.90
C ALA A 57 -2.16 5.62 -2.86
N ASP A 58 -2.73 6.26 -1.84
CA ASP A 58 -1.99 6.93 -0.78
C ASP A 58 -1.21 5.95 0.09
N VAL A 59 -1.83 4.85 0.52
CA VAL A 59 -1.13 3.76 1.20
C VAL A 59 0.01 3.19 0.33
N ASN A 60 -0.20 3.04 -0.98
CA ASN A 60 0.84 2.56 -1.90
C ASN A 60 2.02 3.55 -2.03
N VAL A 61 1.75 4.84 -2.08
CA VAL A 61 2.78 5.89 -2.09
C VAL A 61 3.60 5.81 -0.81
N MET A 62 2.94 5.72 0.33
CA MET A 62 3.57 5.67 1.64
C MET A 62 4.40 4.40 1.86
N LEU A 63 3.89 3.24 1.47
CA LEU A 63 4.64 1.97 1.53
C LEU A 63 5.93 2.03 0.70
N LYS A 64 5.89 2.63 -0.49
CA LYS A 64 7.10 2.77 -1.33
C LYS A 64 8.16 3.65 -0.68
N GLN A 65 7.74 4.73 -0.02
CA GLN A 65 8.66 5.60 0.72
C GLN A 65 9.28 4.88 1.92
N LEU A 66 8.51 4.10 2.70
CA LEU A 66 9.05 3.32 3.81
C LEU A 66 9.99 2.20 3.37
N ILE A 67 9.63 1.47 2.32
CA ILE A 67 10.48 0.42 1.75
C ILE A 67 11.84 1.01 1.34
N TYR A 68 11.82 2.19 0.71
CA TYR A 68 13.03 2.90 0.33
C TYR A 68 13.84 3.35 1.54
N LEU A 69 13.22 4.03 2.52
CA LEU A 69 13.91 4.55 3.71
C LEU A 69 14.52 3.45 4.58
N CYS A 70 13.90 2.27 4.60
CA CYS A 70 14.42 1.11 5.32
C CYS A 70 15.44 0.30 4.51
N GLY A 71 15.54 0.53 3.19
CA GLY A 71 16.43 -0.23 2.32
C GLY A 71 16.06 -1.70 2.16
N ILE A 72 14.77 -2.04 2.31
CA ILE A 72 14.27 -3.44 2.39
C ILE A 72 13.51 -3.90 1.13
N GLY A 73 13.80 -3.28 -0.01
CA GLY A 73 13.03 -3.49 -1.25
C GLY A 73 13.08 -4.93 -1.75
N ASP A 74 14.25 -5.55 -1.71
CA ASP A 74 14.45 -6.90 -2.22
C ASP A 74 13.82 -7.94 -1.29
N GLU A 75 13.99 -7.79 0.02
CA GLU A 75 13.42 -8.65 1.05
C GLU A 75 11.88 -8.62 1.02
N VAL A 76 11.28 -7.43 0.91
CA VAL A 76 9.82 -7.28 0.81
C VAL A 76 9.29 -7.97 -0.45
N ASN A 77 9.96 -7.80 -1.59
CA ASN A 77 9.56 -8.46 -2.83
C ASN A 77 9.65 -9.99 -2.74
N GLU A 78 10.72 -10.53 -2.15
CA GLU A 78 10.86 -11.97 -1.93
C GLU A 78 9.73 -12.52 -1.05
N ILE A 79 9.47 -11.87 0.09
CA ILE A 79 8.39 -12.24 1.00
C ILE A 79 7.03 -12.19 0.29
N MET A 80 6.78 -11.17 -0.54
CA MET A 80 5.54 -11.06 -1.32
C MET A 80 5.37 -12.25 -2.27
N HIS A 81 6.40 -12.61 -3.05
CA HIS A 81 6.35 -13.76 -3.96
C HIS A 81 6.05 -15.07 -3.22
N GLN A 82 6.73 -15.31 -2.09
CA GLN A 82 6.49 -16.49 -1.27
C GLN A 82 5.05 -16.55 -0.74
N LYS A 83 4.50 -15.41 -0.28
CA LYS A 83 3.12 -15.32 0.21
C LYS A 83 2.10 -15.61 -0.89
N ILE A 84 2.30 -15.06 -2.10
CA ILE A 84 1.44 -15.29 -3.25
C ILE A 84 1.47 -16.76 -3.67
N ALA A 85 2.66 -17.34 -3.84
CA ALA A 85 2.83 -18.74 -4.21
C ALA A 85 2.09 -19.67 -3.22
N ARG A 86 2.20 -19.39 -1.92
CA ARG A 86 1.49 -20.13 -0.87
C ARG A 86 -0.04 -19.99 -0.95
N GLN A 87 -0.58 -18.81 -1.26
CA GLN A 87 -2.03 -18.65 -1.41
C GLN A 87 -2.56 -19.38 -2.65
N LEU A 88 -1.83 -19.34 -3.77
CA LEU A 88 -2.21 -20.07 -4.98
C LEU A 88 -2.26 -21.58 -4.74
N GLU A 89 -1.31 -22.12 -3.96
CA GLU A 89 -1.31 -23.54 -3.59
C GLU A 89 -2.51 -23.92 -2.70
N ARG A 90 -2.92 -23.04 -1.77
CA ARG A 90 -4.12 -23.26 -0.95
C ARG A 90 -5.38 -23.35 -1.82
N ILE A 91 -5.56 -22.39 -2.74
CA ILE A 91 -6.71 -22.37 -3.66
C ILE A 91 -6.78 -23.67 -4.49
N LYS A 92 -5.63 -24.18 -4.98
CA LYS A 92 -5.58 -25.46 -5.71
C LYS A 92 -6.00 -26.67 -4.87
N ASN A 93 -5.71 -26.64 -3.57
CA ASN A 93 -6.03 -27.73 -2.64
C ASN A 93 -7.45 -27.62 -2.04
N GLU A 94 -8.18 -26.52 -2.30
CA GLU A 94 -9.60 -26.36 -1.97
C GLU A 94 -10.52 -26.95 -3.05
N SER A 95 -9.97 -27.35 -4.20
CA SER A 95 -10.66 -28.03 -5.31
C SER A 95 -10.67 -29.55 -5.13
#